data_AF-A0A9P7Z6Y1-F1
#
_entry.id   AF-A0A9P7Z6Y1-F1
#
_cell.length_a   1.000
_cell.length_b   1.000
_cell.length_c   1.000
_cell.angle_alpha   90.00
_cell.angle_beta   90.00
_cell.angle_gamma   90.00
#
_symmetry.space_group_name_H-M   'P 1'
#
loop_
_entity.id
_entity.type
_entity.pdbx_description
1 polymer ?
#
loop_
_entity_poly.entity_id
_entity_poly.type
_entity_poly.pdbx_seq_one_letter_code
_entity_poly.pdbx_strand_id
1 'polypeptide(L)'
;MTTMSAMDMFWAAPPISRTLAAATLITSVAVYTGIIPYYWIMLYPPLLFKLPPQLWRIPTSFLLTGPQLGMIFDTYFIYTYGSKLETASSRFSQPGDFATYLGFVALAIVALNTFLTGATIFTAALVLALAYTSSQDDRGGKATFFVVTIPSVMVPYAMLLMTLITSGTGPTIVQATGLIAAHLHDFLTRLWPAFGGGRNMLPTPMFVRRLFQTTEATTTNRTYGTALNPAQRAAGAATGASTGGVLPESWRSRGSGHRLGGD
;
A
#
# COMPACT_ATOMS: atom_id res chain seq x y z
N MET A 1 -24.84 15.26 -20.53
CA MET A 1 -23.89 14.27 -20.02
C MET A 1 -22.57 14.45 -20.75
N THR A 2 -21.61 15.16 -20.16
CA THR A 2 -20.24 15.21 -20.69
C THR A 2 -19.57 13.88 -20.39
N THR A 3 -19.33 13.07 -21.42
CA THR A 3 -18.55 11.84 -21.28
C THR A 3 -17.14 12.22 -20.85
N MET A 4 -16.72 11.82 -19.65
CA MET A 4 -15.32 11.96 -19.24
C MET A 4 -14.42 11.27 -20.27
N SER A 5 -13.36 11.94 -20.70
CA SER A 5 -12.38 11.30 -21.59
C SER A 5 -11.61 10.22 -20.83
N ALA A 6 -10.98 9.28 -21.54
CA ALA A 6 -10.12 8.28 -20.92
C ALA A 6 -8.96 8.92 -20.12
N MET A 7 -8.49 10.09 -20.58
CA MET A 7 -7.48 10.88 -19.89
C MET A 7 -8.01 11.41 -18.56
N ASP A 8 -9.22 11.97 -18.54
CA ASP A 8 -9.86 12.46 -17.33
C ASP A 8 -10.08 11.32 -16.32
N MET A 9 -10.50 10.14 -16.78
CA MET A 9 -10.66 8.96 -15.94
C MET A 9 -9.33 8.48 -15.34
N PHE A 10 -8.25 8.51 -16.12
CA PHE A 10 -6.91 8.15 -15.63
C PHE A 10 -6.40 9.14 -14.57
N TRP A 11 -6.58 10.44 -14.79
CA TRP A 11 -6.13 11.46 -13.82
C TRP A 11 -7.02 11.56 -12.58
N ALA A 12 -8.30 11.18 -12.69
CA ALA A 12 -9.20 11.05 -11.53
C ALA A 12 -8.86 9.86 -10.64
N ALA A 13 -8.17 8.84 -11.16
CA ALA A 13 -7.79 7.67 -10.39
C ALA A 13 -6.72 7.99 -9.33
N PRO A 14 -6.69 7.23 -8.21
CA PRO A 14 -5.73 7.43 -7.13
C PRO A 14 -4.28 7.31 -7.63
N PRO A 15 -3.39 8.23 -7.26
CA PRO A 15 -2.09 8.38 -7.91
C PRO A 15 -1.17 7.17 -7.78
N ILE A 16 -1.12 6.49 -6.63
CA ILE A 16 -0.24 5.33 -6.43
C ILE A 16 -0.82 4.12 -7.18
N SER A 17 -2.12 3.89 -7.06
CA SER A 17 -2.78 2.73 -7.67
C SER A 17 -2.83 2.82 -9.19
N ARG A 18 -3.09 4.00 -9.76
CA ARG A 18 -3.04 4.20 -11.22
C ARG A 18 -1.65 4.00 -11.77
N THR A 19 -0.62 4.52 -11.09
CA THR A 19 0.78 4.43 -11.57
C THR A 19 1.29 3.00 -11.48
N LEU A 20 0.99 2.30 -10.39
CA LEU A 20 1.30 0.89 -10.23
C LEU A 20 0.62 0.03 -11.29
N ALA A 21 -0.69 0.18 -11.50
CA ALA A 21 -1.42 -0.57 -12.52
C ALA A 21 -0.91 -0.28 -13.95
N ALA A 22 -0.68 0.99 -14.28
CA ALA A 22 -0.13 1.39 -15.57
C ALA A 22 1.29 0.82 -15.78
N ALA A 23 2.16 0.92 -14.78
CA ALA A 23 3.52 0.39 -14.85
C ALA A 23 3.53 -1.13 -15.04
N THR A 24 2.66 -1.86 -14.34
CA THR A 24 2.50 -3.30 -14.49
C THR A 24 2.01 -3.67 -15.89
N LEU A 25 0.99 -2.98 -16.41
CA LEU A 25 0.47 -3.24 -17.75
C LEU A 25 1.51 -2.96 -18.84
N ILE A 26 2.15 -1.78 -18.78
CA ILE A 26 3.17 -1.37 -19.76
C ILE A 26 4.35 -2.34 -19.75
N THR A 27 4.84 -2.71 -18.56
CA THR A 27 5.96 -3.64 -18.42
C THR A 27 5.60 -5.02 -18.96
N SER A 28 4.39 -5.51 -18.65
CA SER A 28 3.92 -6.81 -19.14
C SER A 28 3.77 -6.84 -20.66
N VAL A 29 3.18 -5.79 -21.25
CA VAL A 29 3.12 -5.65 -22.72
C VAL A 29 4.52 -5.62 -23.32
N ALA A 30 5.44 -4.83 -22.77
CA ALA A 30 6.81 -4.73 -23.29
C ALA A 30 7.55 -6.07 -23.24
N VAL A 31 7.33 -6.88 -22.20
CA VAL A 31 7.97 -8.20 -22.09
C VAL A 31 7.35 -9.22 -23.03
N TYR A 32 6.02 -9.30 -23.10
CA TYR A 32 5.36 -10.29 -23.98
C TYR A 32 5.41 -9.96 -25.46
N THR A 33 5.61 -8.69 -25.83
CA THR A 33 5.88 -8.27 -27.21
C THR A 33 7.36 -8.41 -27.59
N GLY A 34 8.23 -8.75 -26.64
CA GLY A 34 9.66 -8.92 -26.87
C GLY A 34 10.47 -7.62 -26.93
N ILE A 35 9.87 -6.46 -26.62
CA ILE A 35 10.58 -5.17 -26.53
C ILE A 35 11.60 -5.20 -25.39
N ILE A 36 11.24 -5.79 -24.25
CA ILE A 36 12.11 -5.95 -23.09
C ILE A 36 12.31 -7.45 -22.79
N PRO A 37 13.54 -7.95 -22.60
CA PRO A 37 13.75 -9.34 -22.25
C PRO A 37 13.26 -9.62 -20.82
N TYR A 38 12.60 -10.75 -20.60
CA TYR A 38 12.19 -11.22 -19.26
C TYR A 38 13.35 -11.19 -18.25
N TYR A 39 14.57 -11.50 -18.70
CA TYR A 39 15.77 -11.47 -17.87
C TYR A 39 16.01 -10.12 -17.18
N TRP A 40 15.56 -8.99 -17.73
CA TRP A 40 15.81 -7.67 -17.14
C TRP A 40 14.92 -7.33 -15.96
N ILE A 41 13.73 -7.95 -15.89
CA ILE A 41 12.72 -7.64 -14.89
C ILE A 41 12.71 -8.61 -13.72
N MET A 42 13.15 -9.86 -13.94
CA MET A 42 13.13 -10.90 -12.93
C MET A 42 14.09 -10.59 -11.78
N LEU A 43 13.71 -10.95 -10.55
CA LEU A 43 14.62 -10.87 -9.42
C LEU A 43 15.69 -11.96 -9.55
N TYR A 44 16.95 -11.57 -9.48
CA TYR A 44 18.07 -12.49 -9.41
C TYR A 44 19.09 -11.98 -8.38
N PRO A 45 19.10 -12.53 -7.15
CA PRO A 45 19.84 -11.98 -6.01
C PRO A 45 21.33 -11.71 -6.27
N PRO A 46 22.10 -12.57 -6.98
CA PRO A 46 23.51 -12.29 -7.23
C PRO A 46 23.77 -10.99 -8.00
N LEU A 47 22.84 -10.53 -8.85
CA LEU A 47 22.99 -9.28 -9.61
C LEU A 47 22.69 -8.03 -8.77
N LEU A 48 22.07 -8.18 -7.59
CA LEU A 48 21.89 -7.06 -6.66
C LEU A 48 23.22 -6.61 -6.06
N PHE A 49 24.17 -7.54 -5.92
CA PHE A 49 25.50 -7.31 -5.34
C PHE A 49 26.61 -7.17 -6.39
N LYS A 50 26.28 -7.28 -7.68
CA LYS A 50 27.22 -7.00 -8.77
C LYS A 50 27.59 -5.51 -8.77
N LEU A 51 28.78 -5.17 -9.28
CA LEU A 51 29.15 -3.78 -9.58
C LEU A 51 29.04 -3.54 -11.10
N PRO A 52 28.18 -2.58 -11.55
CA PRO A 52 27.21 -1.80 -10.79
C PRO A 52 25.97 -2.63 -10.34
N PRO A 53 25.34 -2.28 -9.19
CA PRO A 53 24.24 -3.06 -8.61
C PRO A 53 22.93 -2.87 -9.38
N GLN A 54 22.24 -3.98 -9.67
CA GLN A 54 21.00 -3.97 -10.46
C GLN A 54 19.75 -3.86 -9.58
N LEU A 55 19.65 -2.78 -8.79
CA LEU A 55 18.60 -2.61 -7.77
C LEU A 55 17.17 -2.50 -8.32
N TRP A 56 17.03 -2.08 -9.58
CA TRP A 56 15.70 -1.98 -10.24
C TRP A 56 14.96 -3.32 -10.31
N ARG A 57 15.68 -4.44 -10.21
CA ARG A 57 15.11 -5.80 -10.25
C ARG A 57 14.11 -6.07 -9.13
N ILE A 58 14.27 -5.39 -7.99
CA ILE A 58 13.34 -5.51 -6.88
C ILE A 58 11.96 -4.99 -7.29
N PRO A 59 11.77 -3.70 -7.61
CA PRO A 59 10.46 -3.21 -8.02
C PRO A 59 9.96 -3.83 -9.33
N THR A 60 10.80 -4.06 -10.33
CA THR A 60 10.33 -4.61 -11.63
C THR A 60 9.79 -6.03 -11.52
N SER A 61 10.25 -6.82 -10.55
CA SER A 61 9.75 -8.19 -10.33
C SER A 61 8.28 -8.24 -9.88
N PHE A 62 7.69 -7.11 -9.50
CA PHE A 62 6.27 -6.96 -9.17
C PHE A 62 5.43 -6.44 -10.34
N LEU A 63 6.05 -6.10 -11.47
CA LEU A 63 5.41 -5.42 -12.61
C LEU A 63 5.17 -6.35 -13.81
N LEU A 64 5.26 -7.66 -13.63
CA LEU A 64 4.99 -8.65 -14.67
C LEU A 64 3.81 -9.53 -14.29
N THR A 65 2.69 -9.37 -14.97
CA THR A 65 1.49 -10.18 -14.79
C THR A 65 1.67 -11.62 -15.28
N GLY A 66 0.64 -12.45 -15.15
CA GLY A 66 0.49 -13.63 -16.01
C GLY A 66 0.26 -13.25 -17.48
N PRO A 67 0.49 -14.18 -18.43
CA PRO A 67 0.25 -13.93 -19.86
C PRO A 67 -1.26 -13.92 -20.19
N GLN A 68 -1.61 -13.45 -21.39
CA GLN A 68 -2.98 -13.49 -21.93
C GLN A 68 -3.99 -12.81 -20.99
N LEU A 69 -4.99 -13.55 -20.50
CA LEU A 69 -6.00 -13.02 -19.58
C LEU A 69 -5.41 -12.62 -18.22
N GLY A 70 -4.30 -13.23 -17.80
CA GLY A 70 -3.60 -12.85 -16.57
C GLY A 70 -3.18 -11.38 -16.59
N MET A 71 -2.80 -10.85 -17.76
CA MET A 71 -2.42 -9.44 -17.91
C MET A 71 -3.57 -8.50 -17.57
N ILE A 72 -4.77 -8.83 -18.03
CA ILE A 72 -5.95 -8.01 -17.80
C ILE A 72 -6.38 -8.16 -16.34
N PHE A 73 -6.50 -9.39 -15.84
CA PHE A 73 -7.01 -9.64 -14.49
C PHE A 73 -6.05 -9.16 -13.40
N ASP A 74 -4.75 -9.44 -13.50
CA ASP A 74 -3.78 -8.99 -12.49
C ASP A 74 -3.72 -7.47 -12.44
N THR A 75 -3.67 -6.80 -13.60
CA THR A 75 -3.70 -5.32 -13.68
C THR A 75 -5.00 -4.77 -13.08
N TYR A 76 -6.14 -5.37 -13.42
CA TYR A 76 -7.44 -4.99 -12.88
C TYR A 76 -7.50 -5.15 -11.36
N PHE A 77 -6.98 -6.25 -10.81
CA PHE A 77 -6.96 -6.49 -9.37
C PHE A 77 -6.00 -5.55 -8.63
N ILE A 78 -4.82 -5.28 -9.19
CA ILE A 78 -3.90 -4.24 -8.67
C ILE A 78 -4.63 -2.90 -8.57
N TYR A 79 -5.28 -2.48 -9.66
CA TYR A 79 -5.99 -1.22 -9.70
C TYR A 79 -7.16 -1.20 -8.70
N THR A 80 -7.98 -2.24 -8.69
CA THR A 80 -9.23 -2.31 -7.90
C THR A 80 -8.94 -2.34 -6.40
N TYR A 81 -8.11 -3.28 -5.95
CA TYR A 81 -7.79 -3.41 -4.53
C TYR A 81 -6.85 -2.31 -4.07
N GLY A 82 -5.89 -1.90 -4.91
CA GLY A 82 -5.00 -0.77 -4.64
C GLY A 82 -5.80 0.52 -4.45
N SER A 83 -6.67 0.88 -5.39
CA SER A 83 -7.43 2.14 -5.34
C SER A 83 -8.34 2.19 -4.11
N LYS A 84 -8.94 1.05 -3.76
CA LYS A 84 -9.76 0.94 -2.57
C LYS A 84 -8.95 1.12 -1.29
N LEU A 85 -7.74 0.56 -1.24
CA LEU A 85 -6.84 0.77 -0.11
C LEU A 85 -6.35 2.22 -0.02
N GLU A 86 -6.01 2.83 -1.15
CA GLU A 86 -5.51 4.21 -1.21
C GLU A 86 -6.55 5.26 -0.85
N THR A 87 -7.85 5.00 -1.11
CA THR A 87 -8.91 6.01 -0.94
C THR A 87 -9.88 5.75 0.20
N ALA A 88 -10.24 4.49 0.45
CA ALA A 88 -11.34 4.14 1.35
C ALA A 88 -10.89 3.43 2.63
N SER A 89 -9.62 3.03 2.71
CA SER A 89 -9.12 2.28 3.85
C SER A 89 -8.92 3.15 5.08
N SER A 90 -9.55 2.76 6.18
CA SER A 90 -9.24 3.30 7.51
C SER A 90 -7.80 3.02 7.97
N ARG A 91 -7.09 2.09 7.28
CA ARG A 91 -5.70 1.72 7.59
C ARG A 91 -4.72 2.80 7.17
N PHE A 92 -5.05 3.58 6.14
CA PHE A 92 -4.14 4.51 5.49
C PHE A 92 -4.76 5.90 5.48
N SER A 93 -4.23 6.78 6.32
CA SER A 93 -4.76 8.15 6.47
C SER A 93 -4.27 9.10 5.38
N GLN A 94 -3.11 8.80 4.81
CA GLN A 94 -2.48 9.56 3.74
C GLN A 94 -1.92 8.61 2.68
N PRO A 95 -1.76 9.07 1.42
CA PRO A 95 -1.14 8.26 0.37
C PRO A 95 0.24 7.71 0.75
N GLY A 96 1.00 8.46 1.57
CA GLY A 96 2.29 8.01 2.08
C GLY A 96 2.21 6.78 3.01
N ASP A 97 1.11 6.60 3.75
CA ASP A 97 0.88 5.40 4.57
C ASP A 97 0.67 4.18 3.66
N PHE A 98 -0.11 4.34 2.59
CA PHE A 98 -0.32 3.28 1.60
C PHE A 98 0.97 2.94 0.84
N ALA A 99 1.77 3.95 0.46
CA ALA A 99 3.09 3.72 -0.15
C ALA A 99 4.05 2.97 0.79
N THR A 100 4.02 3.28 2.09
CA THR A 100 4.83 2.58 3.10
C THR A 100 4.37 1.13 3.25
N TYR A 101 3.06 0.89 3.25
CA TYR A 101 2.50 -0.46 3.23
C TYR A 101 2.95 -1.26 2.01
N LEU A 102 2.88 -0.68 0.81
CA LEU A 102 3.38 -1.32 -0.42
C LEU A 102 4.86 -1.67 -0.30
N GLY A 103 5.68 -0.76 0.22
CA GLY A 103 7.10 -1.00 0.45
C GLY A 103 7.34 -2.15 1.45
N PHE A 104 6.63 -2.16 2.58
CA PHE A 104 6.74 -3.22 3.57
C PHE A 104 6.34 -4.58 3.00
N VAL A 105 5.19 -4.65 2.34
CA VAL A 105 4.68 -5.90 1.75
C VAL A 105 5.61 -6.40 0.65
N ALA A 106 6.13 -5.52 -0.21
CA ALA A 106 7.09 -5.90 -1.24
C ALA A 106 8.37 -6.47 -0.64
N LEU A 107 8.93 -5.84 0.40
CA LEU A 107 10.11 -6.34 1.10
C LEU A 107 9.86 -7.71 1.76
N ALA A 108 8.73 -7.87 2.43
CA ALA A 108 8.35 -9.13 3.06
C ALA A 108 8.15 -10.25 2.02
N ILE A 109 7.50 -9.96 0.88
CA ILE A 109 7.31 -10.92 -0.22
C ILE A 109 8.66 -11.32 -0.82
N VAL A 110 9.57 -10.37 -1.09
CA VAL A 110 10.92 -10.66 -1.60
C VAL A 110 11.66 -11.55 -0.62
N ALA A 111 11.64 -11.22 0.67
CA ALA A 111 12.29 -12.03 1.70
C ALA A 111 11.72 -13.46 1.73
N LEU A 112 10.40 -13.59 1.87
CA LEU A 112 9.73 -14.90 1.92
C LEU A 112 10.04 -15.75 0.69
N ASN A 113 9.94 -15.20 -0.52
CA ASN A 113 10.19 -15.99 -1.72
C ASN A 113 11.68 -16.30 -1.93
N THR A 114 12.58 -15.41 -1.53
CA THR A 114 14.03 -15.69 -1.61
C THR A 114 14.41 -16.88 -0.73
N PHE A 115 13.79 -17.03 0.45
CA PHE A 115 14.11 -18.11 1.37
C PHE A 115 13.27 -19.38 1.19
N LEU A 116 12.02 -19.27 0.70
CA LEU A 116 11.08 -20.41 0.66
C LEU A 116 10.90 -21.03 -0.72
N THR A 117 10.86 -20.22 -1.79
CA THR A 117 10.40 -20.69 -3.11
C THR A 117 11.44 -20.54 -4.22
N GLY A 118 12.37 -19.58 -4.09
CA GLY A 118 13.27 -19.17 -5.17
C GLY A 118 12.55 -18.46 -6.33
N ALA A 119 11.30 -18.02 -6.14
CA ALA A 119 10.55 -17.33 -7.18
C ALA A 119 11.20 -15.99 -7.56
N THR A 120 11.01 -15.58 -8.82
CA THR A 120 11.68 -14.40 -9.39
C THR A 120 10.71 -13.29 -9.79
N ILE A 121 9.40 -13.56 -9.78
CA ILE A 121 8.31 -12.63 -10.09
C ILE A 121 7.26 -12.74 -8.98
N PHE A 122 6.73 -11.60 -8.54
CA PHE A 122 5.94 -11.49 -7.31
C PHE A 122 4.60 -10.78 -7.47
N THR A 123 4.20 -10.47 -8.69
CA THR A 123 2.95 -9.76 -9.00
C THR A 123 1.73 -10.45 -8.41
N ALA A 124 1.61 -11.77 -8.53
CA ALA A 124 0.50 -12.54 -7.95
C ALA A 124 0.46 -12.45 -6.41
N ALA A 125 1.63 -12.45 -5.76
CA ALA A 125 1.72 -12.25 -4.32
C ALA A 125 1.30 -10.84 -3.92
N LEU A 126 1.71 -9.81 -4.66
CA LEU A 126 1.28 -8.43 -4.41
C LEU A 126 -0.22 -8.25 -4.60
N VAL A 127 -0.78 -8.80 -5.68
CA VAL A 127 -2.23 -8.83 -5.92
C VAL A 127 -2.97 -9.45 -4.73
N LEU A 128 -2.50 -10.60 -4.25
CA LEU A 128 -3.14 -11.27 -3.10
C LEU A 128 -3.00 -10.48 -1.81
N ALA A 129 -1.87 -9.82 -1.58
CA ALA A 129 -1.66 -8.96 -0.42
C ALA A 129 -2.64 -7.77 -0.42
N LEU A 130 -2.84 -7.11 -1.57
CA LEU A 130 -3.81 -6.03 -1.73
C LEU A 130 -5.24 -6.54 -1.53
N ALA A 131 -5.60 -7.65 -2.17
CA ALA A 131 -6.92 -8.28 -2.03
C ALA A 131 -7.22 -8.66 -0.58
N TYR A 132 -6.26 -9.26 0.12
CA TYR A 132 -6.40 -9.63 1.53
C TYR A 132 -6.67 -8.40 2.39
N THR A 133 -5.79 -7.39 2.36
CA THR A 133 -5.95 -6.19 3.21
C THR A 133 -7.25 -5.46 2.89
N SER A 134 -7.61 -5.34 1.60
CA SER A 134 -8.86 -4.70 1.17
C SER A 134 -10.09 -5.48 1.62
N SER A 135 -10.07 -6.81 1.54
CA SER A 135 -11.17 -7.65 2.02
C SER A 135 -11.39 -7.55 3.53
N GLN A 136 -10.33 -7.27 4.29
CA GLN A 136 -10.38 -7.12 5.74
C GLN A 136 -10.89 -5.75 6.18
N ASP A 137 -10.83 -4.71 5.33
CA ASP A 137 -11.56 -3.45 5.55
C ASP A 137 -13.08 -3.66 5.37
N ASP A 138 -13.46 -4.54 4.45
CA ASP A 138 -14.86 -4.83 4.09
C ASP A 138 -15.49 -6.00 4.88
N ARG A 139 -15.08 -6.18 6.15
CA ARG A 139 -15.68 -7.23 6.98
C ARG A 139 -17.19 -7.03 7.12
N GLY A 140 -17.95 -8.09 6.86
CA GLY A 140 -19.42 -8.05 6.78
C GLY A 140 -19.99 -7.74 5.39
N GLY A 141 -19.14 -7.32 4.45
CA GLY A 141 -19.51 -7.12 3.04
C GLY A 141 -19.57 -8.42 2.23
N LYS A 142 -20.15 -8.30 1.03
CA LYS A 142 -20.17 -9.35 0.01
C LYS A 142 -19.43 -8.85 -1.24
N ALA A 143 -18.74 -9.75 -1.92
CA ALA A 143 -18.05 -9.49 -3.17
C ALA A 143 -18.43 -10.54 -4.22
N THR A 144 -18.58 -10.12 -5.47
CA THR A 144 -18.78 -11.03 -6.59
C THR A 144 -17.42 -11.47 -7.13
N PHE A 145 -17.11 -12.76 -6.98
CA PHE A 145 -15.90 -13.38 -7.53
C PHE A 145 -16.29 -14.20 -8.77
N PHE A 146 -15.91 -13.69 -9.94
CA PHE A 146 -16.38 -14.12 -11.28
C PHE A 146 -17.90 -14.05 -11.45
N VAL A 147 -18.62 -15.05 -10.95
CA VAL A 147 -20.09 -15.18 -11.02
C VAL A 147 -20.72 -15.55 -9.68
N VAL A 148 -19.91 -15.86 -8.67
CA VAL A 148 -20.38 -16.29 -7.34
C VAL A 148 -20.24 -15.14 -6.36
N THR A 149 -21.30 -14.86 -5.61
CA THR A 149 -21.25 -13.87 -4.53
C THR A 149 -20.79 -14.57 -3.25
N ILE A 150 -19.66 -14.15 -2.71
CA ILE A 150 -19.04 -14.69 -1.49
C ILE A 150 -18.82 -13.57 -0.48
N PRO A 151 -18.64 -13.88 0.82
CA PRO A 151 -18.21 -12.88 1.80
C PRO A 151 -16.88 -12.25 1.36
N SER A 152 -16.73 -10.93 1.49
CA SER A 152 -15.54 -10.21 1.01
C SER A 152 -14.24 -10.82 1.57
N VAL A 153 -14.24 -11.20 2.85
CA VAL A 153 -13.10 -11.84 3.55
C VAL A 153 -12.66 -13.16 2.89
N MET A 154 -13.56 -13.85 2.17
CA MET A 154 -13.25 -15.11 1.50
C MET A 154 -12.56 -14.93 0.14
N VAL A 155 -12.58 -13.72 -0.43
CA VAL A 155 -12.01 -13.41 -1.74
C VAL A 155 -10.53 -13.83 -1.88
N PRO A 156 -9.59 -13.44 -1.00
CA PRO A 156 -8.19 -13.87 -1.13
C PRO A 156 -8.02 -15.40 -1.11
N TYR A 157 -8.84 -16.11 -0.34
CA TYR A 157 -8.79 -17.57 -0.30
C TYR A 157 -9.36 -18.20 -1.58
N ALA A 158 -10.40 -17.60 -2.17
CA ALA A 158 -10.90 -18.00 -3.47
C ALA A 158 -9.86 -17.75 -4.58
N MET A 159 -9.10 -16.67 -4.51
CA MET A 159 -7.98 -16.39 -5.44
C MET A 159 -6.89 -17.47 -5.35
N LEU A 160 -6.48 -17.85 -4.13
CA LEU A 160 -5.53 -18.95 -3.90
C LEU A 160 -6.04 -20.27 -4.48
N LEU A 161 -7.32 -20.60 -4.23
CA LEU A 161 -7.93 -21.80 -4.77
C LEU A 161 -7.93 -21.80 -6.31
N MET A 162 -8.26 -20.66 -6.93
CA MET A 162 -8.21 -20.55 -8.38
C MET A 162 -6.80 -20.72 -8.92
N THR A 163 -5.79 -20.08 -8.32
CA THR A 163 -4.39 -20.26 -8.72
C THR A 163 -3.93 -21.71 -8.55
N LEU A 164 -4.38 -22.39 -7.50
CA LEU A 164 -4.08 -23.81 -7.30
C LEU A 164 -4.66 -24.68 -8.41
N ILE A 165 -5.91 -24.42 -8.81
CA ILE A 165 -6.60 -25.16 -9.86
C ILE A 165 -5.99 -24.87 -11.24
N THR A 166 -5.66 -23.62 -11.54
CA THR A 166 -5.24 -23.22 -12.90
C THR A 166 -3.73 -23.30 -13.13
N SER A 167 -2.93 -23.12 -12.08
CA SER A 167 -1.48 -22.91 -12.18
C SER A 167 -0.67 -23.84 -11.29
N GLY A 168 -1.33 -24.63 -10.43
CA GLY A 168 -0.70 -25.63 -9.57
C GLY A 168 -0.12 -25.07 -8.27
N THR A 169 0.55 -25.95 -7.54
CA THR A 169 1.01 -25.69 -6.16
C THR A 169 2.13 -24.66 -6.08
N GLY A 170 3.10 -24.68 -7.00
CA GLY A 170 4.23 -23.76 -7.00
C GLY A 170 3.82 -22.28 -7.01
N PRO A 171 3.08 -21.81 -8.04
CA PRO A 171 2.57 -20.45 -8.09
C PRO A 171 1.65 -20.09 -6.92
N THR A 172 0.89 -21.06 -6.41
CA THR A 172 0.02 -20.87 -5.23
C THR A 172 0.82 -20.56 -3.98
N ILE A 173 1.93 -21.25 -3.74
CA ILE A 173 2.81 -20.99 -2.59
C ILE A 173 3.42 -19.59 -2.71
N VAL A 174 3.87 -19.21 -3.92
CA VAL A 174 4.38 -17.85 -4.18
C VAL A 174 3.29 -16.82 -3.90
N GLN A 175 2.08 -17.02 -4.41
CA GLN A 175 0.95 -16.13 -4.17
C GLN A 175 0.63 -16.00 -2.67
N ALA A 176 0.63 -17.12 -1.94
CA ALA A 176 0.35 -17.17 -0.50
C ALA A 176 1.33 -16.35 0.34
N THR A 177 2.58 -16.17 -0.11
CA THR A 177 3.53 -15.28 0.58
C THR A 177 3.01 -13.84 0.69
N GLY A 178 2.19 -13.40 -0.27
CA GLY A 178 1.52 -12.09 -0.25
C GLY A 178 0.50 -11.97 0.88
N LEU A 179 -0.29 -13.02 1.10
CA LEU A 179 -1.22 -13.08 2.23
C LEU A 179 -0.47 -13.03 3.56
N ILE A 180 0.62 -13.79 3.68
CA ILE A 180 1.47 -13.78 4.88
C ILE A 180 2.06 -12.39 5.11
N ALA A 181 2.58 -11.73 4.07
CA ALA A 181 3.14 -10.38 4.16
C ALA A 181 2.10 -9.34 4.60
N ALA A 182 0.90 -9.38 4.02
CA ALA A 182 -0.21 -8.50 4.39
C ALA A 182 -0.68 -8.75 5.83
N HIS A 183 -0.77 -10.03 6.25
CA HIS A 183 -1.14 -10.39 7.60
C HIS A 183 -0.07 -9.96 8.62
N LEU A 184 1.21 -10.11 8.29
CA LEU A 184 2.32 -9.63 9.12
C LEU A 184 2.26 -8.12 9.31
N HIS A 185 1.93 -7.37 8.25
CA HIS A 185 1.71 -5.92 8.37
C HIS A 185 0.56 -5.59 9.32
N ASP A 186 -0.61 -6.21 9.14
CA ASP A 186 -1.77 -6.00 10.03
C ASP A 186 -1.45 -6.39 11.48
N PHE A 187 -0.65 -7.45 11.67
CA PHE A 187 -0.16 -7.86 12.98
C PHE A 187 0.69 -6.78 13.66
N LEU A 188 1.71 -6.28 12.98
CA LEU A 188 2.66 -5.31 13.53
C LEU A 188 2.06 -3.91 13.74
N THR A 189 1.06 -3.54 12.94
CA THR A 189 0.46 -2.20 12.96
C THR A 189 -0.82 -2.11 13.78
N ARG A 190 -1.57 -3.21 13.93
CA ARG A 190 -2.89 -3.20 14.59
C ARG A 190 -3.01 -4.22 15.72
N LEU A 191 -2.79 -5.50 15.46
CA LEU A 191 -3.03 -6.55 16.46
C LEU A 191 -2.07 -6.43 17.64
N TRP A 192 -0.78 -6.23 17.39
CA TRP A 192 0.22 -6.06 18.44
C TRP A 192 -0.04 -4.83 19.32
N PRO A 193 -0.31 -3.63 18.77
CA PRO A 193 -0.70 -2.49 19.59
C PRO A 193 -2.00 -2.68 20.38
N ALA A 194 -3.02 -3.27 19.75
CA ALA A 194 -4.35 -3.40 20.35
C ALA A 194 -4.39 -4.43 21.50
N PHE A 195 -3.68 -5.55 21.36
CA PHE A 195 -3.75 -6.67 22.32
C PHE A 195 -2.46 -6.87 23.12
N GLY A 196 -1.31 -6.50 22.57
CA GLY A 196 0.00 -6.65 23.21
C GLY A 196 0.48 -5.42 23.99
N GLY A 197 -0.31 -4.35 24.06
CA GLY A 197 0.06 -3.10 24.74
C GLY A 197 1.18 -2.30 24.05
N GLY A 198 1.49 -2.63 22.80
CA GLY A 198 2.57 -2.00 22.03
C GLY A 198 2.18 -0.69 21.34
N ARG A 199 3.16 -0.03 20.73
CA ARG A 199 2.94 1.07 19.76
C ARG A 199 2.95 0.51 18.34
N ASN A 200 2.41 1.24 17.36
CA ASN A 200 2.57 0.88 15.96
C ASN A 200 4.07 0.74 15.63
N MET A 201 4.50 -0.47 15.24
CA MET A 201 5.90 -0.81 14.96
C MET A 201 6.37 -0.33 13.57
N LEU A 202 5.43 -0.02 12.68
CA LEU A 202 5.72 0.44 11.32
C LEU A 202 5.08 1.83 11.09
N PRO A 203 5.52 2.87 11.82
CA PRO A 203 5.08 4.22 11.53
C PRO A 203 5.65 4.66 10.17
N THR A 204 4.80 5.24 9.34
CA THR A 204 5.19 5.85 8.05
C THR A 204 6.37 6.80 8.23
N PRO A 205 7.53 6.54 7.61
CA PRO A 205 8.71 7.39 7.78
C PRO A 205 8.42 8.84 7.39
N MET A 206 9.01 9.79 8.13
CA MET A 206 8.75 11.22 7.90
C MET A 206 9.12 11.68 6.50
N PHE A 207 10.13 11.09 5.87
CA PHE A 207 10.48 11.44 4.49
C PHE A 207 9.38 11.01 3.50
N VAL A 208 8.77 9.83 3.68
CA VAL A 208 7.65 9.36 2.85
C VAL A 208 6.44 10.27 3.07
N ARG A 209 6.12 10.59 4.32
CA ARG A 209 5.06 11.55 4.63
C ARG A 209 5.28 12.87 3.90
N ARG A 210 6.49 13.43 3.92
CA ARG A 210 6.81 14.69 3.23
C ARG A 210 6.68 14.59 1.70
N LEU A 211 7.00 13.45 1.10
CA LEU A 211 6.86 13.25 -0.35
C LEU A 211 5.40 13.24 -0.80
N PHE A 212 4.50 12.73 0.05
CA PHE A 212 3.06 12.61 -0.25
C PHE A 212 2.20 13.68 0.45
N GLN A 213 2.81 14.59 1.21
CA GLN A 213 2.13 15.75 1.78
C GLN A 213 1.83 16.73 0.65
N THR A 214 0.57 16.78 0.24
CA THR A 214 0.06 17.85 -0.60
C THR A 214 0.23 19.17 0.16
N THR A 215 0.93 20.13 -0.45
CA THR A 215 1.09 21.50 0.07
C THR A 215 -0.18 22.31 -0.23
N GLU A 216 -1.36 21.69 -0.13
CA GLU A 216 -2.62 22.35 -0.45
C GLU A 216 -3.28 22.84 0.84
N ALA A 217 -3.64 24.12 0.84
CA ALA A 217 -4.36 24.76 1.93
C ALA A 217 -5.69 24.01 2.11
N THR A 218 -5.85 23.33 3.24
CA THR A 218 -7.09 22.60 3.54
C THR A 218 -8.15 23.59 3.99
N THR A 219 -9.13 23.86 3.13
CA THR A 219 -10.32 24.63 3.49
C THR A 219 -11.30 23.72 4.22
N THR A 220 -11.38 23.81 5.54
CA THR A 220 -12.37 23.07 6.32
C THR A 220 -13.64 23.92 6.43
N ASN A 221 -14.69 23.53 5.73
CA ASN A 221 -16.02 24.09 5.93
C ASN A 221 -16.60 23.54 7.23
N ARG A 222 -16.82 24.43 8.21
CA ARG A 222 -17.57 24.13 9.44
C ARG A 222 -18.99 24.66 9.30
N THR A 223 -19.90 24.10 10.08
CA THR A 223 -21.33 24.48 10.13
C THR A 223 -21.58 25.98 10.30
N TYR A 224 -20.62 26.71 10.89
CA TYR A 224 -20.65 28.17 11.04
C TYR A 224 -19.33 28.84 10.60
N GLY A 225 -18.78 28.46 9.44
CA GLY A 225 -17.71 29.23 8.78
C GLY A 225 -16.66 28.40 8.06
N THR A 226 -15.89 29.05 7.18
CA THR A 226 -14.75 28.47 6.47
C THR A 226 -13.45 28.70 7.25
N ALA A 227 -12.81 27.63 7.71
CA ALA A 227 -11.44 27.70 8.22
C ALA A 227 -10.47 27.47 7.05
N LEU A 228 -9.72 28.50 6.68
CA LEU A 228 -8.60 28.39 5.76
C LEU A 228 -7.36 28.03 6.58
N ASN A 229 -6.97 26.76 6.59
CA ASN A 229 -5.65 26.40 7.10
C ASN A 229 -4.64 26.71 6.00
N PRO A 230 -3.74 27.71 6.17
CA PRO A 230 -2.70 27.95 5.20
C PRO A 230 -1.89 26.66 4.98
N ALA A 231 -1.28 26.51 3.81
CA ALA A 231 -0.38 25.41 3.50
C ALA A 231 0.88 25.49 4.39
N GLN A 232 0.71 25.19 5.67
CA GLN A 232 1.78 25.02 6.61
C GLN A 232 2.27 23.60 6.44
N ARG A 233 3.55 23.46 6.09
CA ARG A 233 4.28 22.22 6.38
C ARG A 233 4.00 21.93 7.85
N ALA A 234 3.17 20.94 8.13
CA ALA A 234 3.03 20.42 9.48
C ALA A 234 4.43 19.88 9.84
N ALA A 235 5.23 20.73 10.49
CA ALA A 235 6.34 20.27 11.29
C ALA A 235 5.70 19.32 12.29
N GLY A 236 5.77 18.02 11.99
CA GLY A 236 5.15 16.98 12.79
C GLY A 236 5.55 17.24 14.23
N ALA A 237 4.56 17.36 15.11
CA ALA A 237 4.77 17.25 16.53
C ALA A 237 5.48 15.91 16.75
N ALA A 238 6.79 15.99 16.96
CA ALA A 238 7.60 14.85 17.32
C ALA A 238 7.06 14.33 18.64
N THR A 239 6.61 13.09 18.66
CA THR A 239 6.46 12.37 19.92
C THR A 239 7.87 12.08 20.44
N GLY A 240 8.37 12.97 21.30
CA GLY A 240 9.57 12.76 22.12
C GLY A 240 10.91 13.17 21.48
N ALA A 241 11.18 14.48 21.45
CA ALA A 241 12.53 15.04 21.60
C ALA A 241 12.37 16.54 21.92
N SER A 242 12.47 16.91 23.20
CA SER A 242 12.50 18.30 23.65
C SER A 242 13.85 18.93 23.31
N THR A 243 14.04 19.33 22.06
CA THR A 243 15.15 20.20 21.65
C THR A 243 14.70 21.66 21.69
N GLY A 244 15.11 22.36 22.75
CA GLY A 244 15.48 23.78 22.72
C GLY A 244 14.40 24.81 22.44
N GLY A 245 13.46 24.99 23.36
CA GLY A 245 12.61 26.19 23.41
C GLY A 245 13.35 27.36 24.08
N VAL A 246 13.51 28.49 23.37
CA VAL A 246 14.23 29.72 23.76
C VAL A 246 13.45 30.56 24.78
N LEU A 247 12.78 29.92 25.75
CA LEU A 247 12.03 30.63 26.79
C LEU A 247 12.64 30.37 28.17
N PRO A 248 12.93 31.42 28.95
CA PRO A 248 13.57 31.29 30.26
C PRO A 248 12.70 30.47 31.23
N GLU A 249 13.35 29.59 31.98
CA GLU A 249 12.75 28.60 32.90
C GLU A 249 11.77 29.20 33.92
N SER A 250 11.93 30.48 34.25
CA SER A 250 11.06 31.25 35.17
C SER A 250 9.59 31.36 34.75
N TRP A 251 9.26 31.09 33.48
CA TRP A 251 7.87 31.13 32.99
C TRP A 251 7.16 29.77 33.00
N ARG A 252 7.88 28.67 33.25
CA ARG A 252 7.29 27.31 33.27
C ARG A 252 6.59 26.94 34.58
N SER A 253 6.77 27.71 35.65
CA SER A 253 6.20 27.44 36.97
C SER A 253 4.83 28.07 37.22
N ARG A 254 4.29 28.85 36.28
CA ARG A 254 2.92 29.38 36.41
C ARG A 254 1.93 28.30 35.98
N GLY A 255 1.40 27.61 36.98
CA GLY A 255 0.50 26.46 36.82
C GLY A 255 -0.63 26.70 35.82
N SER A 256 -0.93 25.66 35.05
CA SER A 256 -2.07 25.61 34.14
C SER A 256 -3.36 25.79 34.95
N GLY A 257 -3.96 26.97 34.85
CA GLY A 257 -5.21 27.30 35.53
C GLY A 257 -6.30 26.31 35.19
N HIS A 258 -6.78 25.57 36.20
CA HIS A 258 -8.01 24.80 36.11
C HIS A 258 -9.20 25.76 36.13
N ARG A 259 -10.10 25.64 35.15
CA ARG A 259 -11.39 26.32 35.19
C ARG A 259 -12.29 25.58 36.16
N LEU A 260 -12.68 26.25 37.25
CA LEU A 260 -13.79 25.86 38.11
C LEU A 260 -14.99 26.73 37.75
N GLY A 261 -16.12 26.06 37.51
CA GLY A 261 -17.43 26.63 37.18
C GLY A 261 -18.15 25.62 36.29
N GLY A 262 -19.26 24.99 36.68
CA GLY A 262 -20.23 25.33 37.71
C GLY A 262 -21.59 25.38 37.00
N ASP A 263 -22.42 24.39 37.32
CA ASP A 263 -23.84 24.12 36.98
C ASP A 263 -24.31 24.13 35.51
#